data_AF-A0A1Z4EWG2-F1
#
_entry.id   AF-A0A1Z4EWG2-F1
#
_cell.length_a   1.000
_cell.length_b   1.000
_cell.length_c   1.000
_cell.angle_alpha   90.00
_cell.angle_beta   90.00
_cell.angle_gamma   90.00
#
_symmetry.space_group_name_H-M   'P 1'
#
loop_
_entity.id
_entity.type
_entity.pdbx_description
1 polymer ?
#
loop_
_entity_poly.entity_id
_entity_poly.type
_entity_poly.pdbx_seq_one_letter_code
_entity_poly.pdbx_strand_id
1 'polypeptide(L)'
;MTRNAPAPHLAVVDAALVQAIAAQVADELRPALAQAPRQWLTPEEAADYLKVTAQKLADLGYLKEGPRFRKVGRLIRYSHTDLNSWLDQGTVETRDSA
;
A
#
# COMPACT_ATOMS: atom_id res chain seq x y z
N MET A 1 -32.25 49.67 -1.13
CA MET A 1 -32.40 48.20 -1.04
C MET A 1 -31.06 47.55 -1.38
N THR A 2 -30.20 47.41 -0.37
CA THR A 2 -28.85 46.84 -0.47
C THR A 2 -28.95 45.31 -0.46
N ARG A 3 -28.72 44.66 -1.60
CA ARG A 3 -28.39 43.22 -1.60
C ARG A 3 -26.90 43.10 -1.36
N ASN A 4 -26.54 42.83 -0.12
CA ASN A 4 -25.20 42.39 0.26
C ASN A 4 -24.99 40.98 -0.33
N ALA A 5 -24.30 40.90 -1.48
CA ALA A 5 -23.94 39.62 -2.08
C ALA A 5 -22.72 39.04 -1.33
N PRO A 6 -22.77 37.79 -0.83
CA PRO A 6 -21.60 37.19 -0.20
C PRO A 6 -20.48 36.99 -1.23
N ALA A 7 -19.27 37.42 -0.88
CA ALA A 7 -18.09 37.40 -1.74
C ALA A 7 -17.76 35.97 -2.25
N PRO A 8 -17.58 35.76 -3.58
CA PRO A 8 -17.37 34.45 -4.20
C PRO A 8 -15.92 33.95 -4.08
N HIS A 9 -15.12 34.45 -3.14
CA HIS A 9 -13.68 34.16 -3.09
C HIS A 9 -13.31 32.77 -2.53
N LEU A 10 -14.29 32.01 -2.03
CA LEU A 10 -14.12 30.65 -1.50
C LEU A 10 -14.76 29.56 -2.39
N ALA A 11 -15.36 29.95 -3.51
CA ALA A 11 -16.08 29.04 -4.38
C ALA A 11 -15.16 28.50 -5.48
N VAL A 12 -14.85 27.21 -5.38
CA VAL A 12 -14.12 26.37 -6.34
C VAL A 12 -12.60 26.56 -6.30
N VAL A 13 -11.97 25.87 -5.34
CA VAL A 13 -10.62 25.37 -5.59
C VAL A 13 -10.72 24.51 -6.85
N ASP A 14 -10.18 24.99 -7.98
CA ASP A 14 -10.19 24.26 -9.24
C ASP A 14 -9.57 22.87 -9.00
N ALA A 15 -10.19 21.81 -9.54
CA ALA A 15 -9.64 20.47 -9.50
C ALA A 15 -8.18 20.45 -9.98
N ALA A 16 -7.82 21.30 -10.95
CA ALA A 16 -6.45 21.49 -11.41
C ALA A 16 -5.51 21.98 -10.30
N LEU A 17 -5.96 22.92 -9.45
CA LEU A 17 -5.18 23.42 -8.31
C LEU A 17 -5.05 22.35 -7.22
N VAL A 18 -6.13 21.61 -6.93
CA VAL A 18 -6.08 20.49 -5.97
C VAL A 18 -5.10 19.42 -6.44
N GLN A 19 -5.14 19.05 -7.73
CA GLN A 19 -4.22 18.07 -8.31
C GLN A 19 -2.77 18.57 -8.31
N ALA A 20 -2.54 19.84 -8.61
CA ALA A 20 -1.20 20.44 -8.55
C ALA A 20 -0.63 20.43 -7.12
N ILE A 21 -1.44 20.79 -6.12
CA ILE A 21 -1.04 20.73 -4.71
C ILE A 21 -0.79 19.29 -4.29
N ALA A 22 -1.67 18.34 -4.65
CA ALA A 22 -1.50 16.93 -4.33
C ALA A 22 -0.22 16.36 -4.94
N ALA A 23 0.09 16.70 -6.19
CA ALA A 23 1.33 16.29 -6.85
C ALA A 23 2.57 16.89 -6.17
N GLN A 24 2.52 18.18 -5.80
CA GLN A 24 3.62 18.85 -5.10
C GLN A 24 3.86 18.24 -3.72
N VAL A 25 2.80 18.03 -2.94
CA VAL A 25 2.88 17.39 -1.62
C VAL A 25 3.41 15.96 -1.75
N ALA A 26 3.00 15.21 -2.78
CA ALA A 26 3.52 13.86 -3.02
C ALA A 26 5.02 13.86 -3.34
N ASP A 27 5.52 14.82 -4.11
CA ASP A 27 6.95 14.94 -4.42
C ASP A 27 7.77 15.33 -3.18
N GLU A 28 7.29 16.29 -2.38
CA GLU A 28 7.93 16.72 -1.13
C GLU A 28 7.98 15.60 -0.08
N LEU A 29 6.92 14.80 0.03
CA LEU A 29 6.86 13.67 0.96
C LEU A 29 7.64 12.44 0.46
N ARG A 30 7.93 12.35 -0.84
CA ARG A 30 8.62 11.21 -1.46
C ARG A 30 9.94 10.82 -0.78
N PRO A 31 10.88 11.74 -0.47
CA PRO A 31 12.10 11.39 0.25
C PRO A 31 11.82 10.93 1.68
N ALA A 32 10.84 11.52 2.38
CA ALA A 32 10.49 11.12 3.74
C ALA A 32 9.89 9.70 3.77
N LEU A 33 9.01 9.39 2.83
CA LEU A 33 8.44 8.04 2.66
C LEU A 33 9.50 7.01 2.24
N ALA A 34 10.50 7.42 1.44
CA ALA A 34 11.62 6.56 1.05
C ALA A 34 12.58 6.25 2.22
N GLN A 35 12.69 7.16 3.19
CA GLN A 35 13.51 7.01 4.39
C GLN A 35 12.78 6.37 5.57
N ALA A 36 11.46 6.20 5.50
CA ALA A 36 10.73 5.48 6.53
C ALA A 36 11.31 4.07 6.72
N PRO A 37 11.58 3.65 7.97
CA PRO A 37 12.17 2.34 8.23
C PRO A 37 11.25 1.27 7.67
N ARG A 38 11.77 0.44 6.75
CA ARG A 38 11.01 -0.71 6.24
C ARG A 38 10.73 -1.63 7.41
N GLN A 39 9.44 -1.71 7.78
CA GLN A 39 8.99 -2.64 8.81
C GLN A 39 9.10 -4.05 8.24
N TRP A 40 10.16 -4.74 8.66
CA TRP A 40 10.43 -6.13 8.32
C TRP A 40 9.61 -7.03 9.22
N LEU A 41 8.75 -7.83 8.61
CA LEU A 41 7.91 -8.79 9.32
C LEU A 41 8.65 -10.12 9.50
N THR A 42 8.47 -10.73 10.65
CA THR A 42 8.79 -12.14 10.92
C THR A 42 7.87 -13.06 10.10
N PRO A 43 8.23 -14.36 9.94
CA PRO A 43 7.33 -15.33 9.31
C PRO A 43 5.97 -15.41 10.01
N GLU A 44 5.93 -15.29 11.33
CA GLU A 44 4.72 -15.33 12.13
C GLU A 44 3.83 -14.11 11.83
N GLU A 45 4.39 -12.90 11.90
CA GLU A 45 3.65 -11.67 11.60
C GLU A 45 3.20 -11.62 10.13
N ALA A 46 3.99 -12.16 9.20
CA ALA A 46 3.62 -12.26 7.80
C ALA A 46 2.44 -13.22 7.59
N ALA A 47 2.40 -14.34 8.31
CA ALA A 47 1.28 -15.27 8.26
C ALA A 47 0.01 -14.63 8.84
N ASP A 48 0.14 -13.91 9.95
CA ASP A 48 -0.95 -13.15 10.57
C ASP A 48 -1.48 -12.03 9.66
N TYR A 49 -0.59 -11.38 8.89
CA TYR A 49 -0.95 -10.38 7.89
C TYR A 49 -1.77 -11.00 6.75
N LEU A 50 -1.30 -12.13 6.22
CA LEU A 50 -1.98 -12.85 5.13
C LEU A 50 -3.21 -13.66 5.58
N LYS A 51 -3.50 -13.72 6.88
CA LYS A 51 -4.57 -14.53 7.48
C LYS A 51 -4.47 -16.01 7.15
N VAL A 52 -3.24 -16.53 7.15
CA VAL A 52 -2.93 -17.96 6.98
C VAL A 52 -2.16 -18.48 8.18
N THR A 53 -2.03 -19.80 8.33
CA THR A 53 -1.16 -20.37 9.36
C THR A 53 0.31 -20.22 8.98
N ALA A 54 1.19 -20.09 9.97
CA ALA A 54 2.64 -20.03 9.73
C ALA A 54 3.15 -21.27 8.97
N GLN A 55 2.57 -22.45 9.24
CA GLN A 55 2.89 -23.68 8.52
C GLN A 55 2.52 -23.56 7.03
N LYS A 56 1.32 -23.05 6.72
CA LYS A 56 0.90 -22.84 5.32
C LYS A 56 1.83 -21.87 4.60
N LEU A 57 2.25 -20.79 5.27
CA LEU A 57 3.21 -19.85 4.70
C LEU A 57 4.58 -20.49 4.45
N ALA A 58 5.05 -21.36 5.36
CA ALA A 58 6.28 -22.12 5.17
C ALA A 58 6.19 -23.08 3.98
N ASP A 59 5.06 -23.79 3.83
CA ASP A 59 4.81 -24.69 2.71
C ASP A 59 4.80 -23.92 1.37
N LEU A 60 4.14 -22.75 1.32
CA LEU A 60 4.15 -21.87 0.15
C LEU A 60 5.57 -21.40 -0.22
N GLY A 61 6.39 -21.07 0.79
CA GLY A 61 7.80 -20.73 0.59
C GLY A 61 8.63 -21.91 0.05
N TYR A 62 8.38 -23.12 0.56
CA TYR A 62 9.04 -24.34 0.11
C TYR A 62 8.68 -24.70 -1.34
N LEU A 63 7.40 -24.58 -1.70
CA LEU A 63 6.89 -24.80 -3.05
C LEU A 63 7.25 -23.67 -4.03
N LYS A 64 7.81 -22.55 -3.53
CA LYS A 64 8.09 -21.33 -4.30
C LYS A 64 6.85 -20.68 -4.92
N GLU A 65 5.68 -20.94 -4.34
CA GLU A 65 4.39 -20.36 -4.74
C GLU A 65 3.98 -19.19 -3.83
N GLY A 66 4.75 -18.92 -2.79
CA GLY A 66 4.50 -17.86 -1.80
C GLY A 66 5.12 -16.50 -2.12
N PRO A 67 4.87 -15.51 -1.23
CA PRO A 67 5.43 -14.17 -1.36
C PRO A 67 6.95 -14.18 -1.26
N ARG A 68 7.59 -13.17 -1.86
CA ARG A 68 9.04 -13.01 -1.81
C ARG A 68 9.49 -12.72 -0.38
N PHE A 69 10.51 -13.43 0.06
CA PHE A 69 11.15 -13.23 1.34
C PHE A 69 12.63 -12.87 1.19
N ARG A 70 13.20 -12.29 2.24
CA ARG A 70 14.63 -11.98 2.33
C ARG A 70 15.26 -12.79 3.44
N LYS A 71 16.40 -13.40 3.14
CA LYS A 71 17.16 -14.18 4.11
C LYS A 71 18.21 -13.29 4.76
N VAL A 72 18.12 -13.15 6.08
CA VAL A 72 19.06 -12.39 6.92
C VAL A 72 19.74 -13.38 7.88
N GLY A 73 20.84 -13.98 7.42
CA GLY A 73 21.50 -15.07 8.14
C GLY A 73 20.60 -16.30 8.27
N ARG A 74 20.21 -16.63 9.51
CA ARG A 74 19.28 -17.73 9.82
C ARG A 74 17.82 -17.29 9.84
N LEU A 75 17.56 -15.98 9.80
CA LEU A 75 16.22 -15.41 9.89
C LEU A 75 15.66 -15.15 8.49
N ILE A 76 14.35 -15.32 8.37
CA ILE A 76 13.57 -14.93 7.20
C ILE A 76 12.78 -13.67 7.56
N ARG A 77 12.74 -12.72 6.63
CA ARG A 77 11.98 -11.48 6.77
C ARG A 77 11.15 -11.20 5.53
N TYR A 78 9.94 -10.70 5.77
CA TYR A 78 9.01 -10.27 4.74
C TYR A 78 8.87 -8.75 4.76
N SER A 79 8.54 -8.17 3.61
CA SER A 79 8.14 -6.77 3.52
C SER A 79 6.66 -6.70 3.17
N HIS A 80 5.95 -5.70 3.70
CA HIS A 80 4.54 -5.47 3.35
C HIS A 80 4.33 -5.34 1.84
N THR A 81 5.26 -4.68 1.14
CA THR A 81 5.21 -4.53 -0.32
C THR A 81 5.26 -5.88 -1.03
N ASP A 82 6.19 -6.77 -0.63
CA ASP A 82 6.33 -8.09 -1.25
C ASP A 82 5.10 -8.98 -0.95
N LEU A 83 4.50 -8.86 0.25
CA LEU A 83 3.26 -9.56 0.61
C LEU A 83 2.07 -9.07 -0.23
N ASN A 84 1.88 -7.76 -0.34
CA ASN A 84 0.81 -7.17 -1.14
C ASN A 84 0.95 -7.52 -2.62
N SER A 85 2.15 -7.38 -3.18
CA SER A 85 2.40 -7.75 -4.58
C SER A 85 2.09 -9.22 -4.89
N TRP A 86 2.22 -10.12 -3.91
CA TRP A 86 1.84 -11.53 -4.07
C TRP A 86 0.31 -11.72 -4.02
N LEU A 87 -0.38 -11.03 -3.11
CA LEU A 87 -1.85 -11.01 -3.08
C LEU A 87 -2.43 -10.48 -4.38
N ASP A 88 -1.85 -9.40 -4.91
CA ASP A 88 -2.27 -8.80 -6.19
C ASP A 88 -2.07 -9.78 -7.36
N GLN A 89 -0.97 -10.54 -7.37
CA GLN A 89 -0.72 -11.59 -8.39
C GLN A 89 -1.70 -12.76 -8.30
N GLY A 90 -2.13 -13.12 -7.09
CA GLY A 90 -3.10 -14.19 -6.84
C GLY A 90 -4.56 -13.77 -7.02
N THR A 91 -4.84 -12.54 -7.44
CA THR A 91 -6.20 -12.02 -7.59
C THR A 91 -6.88 -12.66 -8.80
N VAL A 92 -7.97 -13.38 -8.55
CA VAL A 92 -8.85 -13.92 -9.60
C VAL A 92 -10.02 -12.96 -9.78
N GLU A 93 -10.10 -12.29 -10.92
CA GLU A 93 -11.25 -11.45 -11.26
C GLU A 93 -12.47 -12.34 -11.51
N THR A 94 -13.36 -12.41 -10.51
CA THR A 94 -14.68 -12.99 -10.71
C THR A 94 -15.48 -12.02 -11.56
N ARG A 95 -15.77 -12.36 -12.83
CA ARG A 95 -16.61 -11.52 -13.70
C ARG A 95 -17.94 -11.27 -12.99
N ASP A 96 -18.26 -10.00 -12.79
CA ASP A 96 -19.61 -9.55 -12.43
C ASP A 96 -20.57 -10.10 -13.49
N SER A 97 -21.47 -10.97 -13.07
CA SER A 97 -22.47 -11.54 -13.96
C SER A 97 -23.58 -10.50 -14.12
N ALA A 98 -23.47 -9.70 -15.17
CA ALA A 98 -24.50 -8.78 -15.63
C ALA A 98 -25.63 -9.52 -16.38
#